data_AF-A0A2T0Q9G6-F1
#
_entry.id   AF-A0A2T0Q9G6-F1
#
_cell.length_a   1.000
_cell.length_b   1.000
_cell.length_c   1.000
_cell.angle_alpha   90.00
_cell.angle_beta   90.00
_cell.angle_gamma   90.00
#
_symmetry.space_group_name_H-M   'P 1'
#
loop_
_entity.id
_entity.type
_entity.pdbx_description
1 polymer ?
#
loop_
_entity_poly.entity_id
_entity_poly.type
_entity_poly.pdbx_seq_one_letter_code
_entity_poly.pdbx_strand_id
1 'polypeptide(L)'
;MTSSEYSPHKPGTARRPPLFIRIVTDRRRLRAAHLLLSLGLGVHVYGPWTDEPALRALTQFGLFPAIALVGVLLWQAPRVRRLATR
;
A
#
# COMPACT_ATOMS: atom_id res chain seq x y z
N MET A 1 -37.80 -45.43 7.34
CA MET A 1 -36.94 -44.92 6.25
C MET A 1 -37.15 -43.41 6.17
N THR A 2 -36.36 -42.64 6.90
CA THR A 2 -36.41 -41.18 6.87
C THR A 2 -35.37 -40.68 5.87
N SER A 3 -35.83 -40.08 4.77
CA SER A 3 -34.98 -39.38 3.81
C SER A 3 -34.16 -38.33 4.52
N SER A 4 -32.85 -38.57 4.58
CA SER A 4 -31.85 -37.59 4.95
C SER A 4 -31.87 -36.48 3.90
N GLU A 5 -32.45 -35.34 4.22
CA GLU A 5 -32.35 -34.10 3.44
C GLU A 5 -30.88 -33.75 3.21
N TYR A 6 -30.40 -34.04 2.01
CA TYR A 6 -29.15 -33.50 1.50
C TYR A 6 -29.35 -32.02 1.19
N SER A 7 -28.92 -31.15 2.12
CA SER A 7 -28.86 -29.71 1.90
C SER A 7 -27.50 -29.36 1.29
N PRO A 8 -27.43 -28.96 0.01
CA PRO A 8 -26.16 -28.60 -0.61
C PRO A 8 -25.63 -27.32 0.04
N HIS A 9 -24.53 -27.46 0.76
CA HIS A 9 -23.80 -26.36 1.37
C HIS A 9 -23.37 -25.38 0.26
N LYS A 10 -24.08 -24.26 0.11
CA LYS A 10 -23.68 -23.20 -0.83
C LYS A 10 -22.29 -22.70 -0.41
N PRO A 11 -21.27 -22.75 -1.28
CA PRO A 11 -19.97 -22.20 -0.95
C PRO A 11 -20.16 -20.71 -0.69
N GLY A 12 -19.88 -20.32 0.56
CA GLY A 12 -20.00 -18.94 1.00
C GLY A 12 -19.29 -18.03 0.02
N THR A 13 -20.02 -17.01 -0.45
CA THR A 13 -19.50 -15.96 -1.31
C THR A 13 -18.41 -15.20 -0.57
N ALA A 14 -17.18 -15.71 -0.63
CA ALA A 14 -16.01 -15.03 -0.12
C ALA A 14 -15.91 -13.70 -0.86
N ARG A 15 -16.36 -12.61 -0.21
CA ARG A 15 -16.25 -11.25 -0.73
C ARG A 15 -14.78 -10.97 -0.96
N ARG A 16 -14.31 -11.15 -2.19
CA ARG A 16 -12.97 -10.76 -2.58
C ARG A 16 -12.91 -9.24 -2.42
N PRO A 17 -11.96 -8.71 -1.64
CA PRO A 17 -11.84 -7.26 -1.50
C PRO A 17 -11.56 -6.68 -2.89
N PRO A 18 -12.12 -5.50 -3.19
CA PRO A 18 -11.92 -4.86 -4.49
C PRO A 18 -10.43 -4.64 -4.79
N LEU A 19 -10.09 -4.66 -6.09
CA LEU A 19 -8.72 -4.66 -6.61
C LEU A 19 -7.84 -3.53 -6.05
N PHE A 20 -8.42 -2.36 -5.81
CA PHE A 20 -7.72 -1.20 -5.23
C PHE A 20 -7.25 -1.45 -3.79
N ILE A 21 -8.03 -2.16 -2.97
CA ILE A 21 -7.62 -2.55 -1.61
C ILE A 21 -6.46 -3.54 -1.67
N ARG A 22 -6.44 -4.43 -2.67
CA ARG A 22 -5.33 -5.40 -2.85
C ARG A 22 -3.99 -4.72 -3.16
N ILE A 23 -3.99 -3.63 -3.91
CA ILE A 23 -2.77 -2.88 -4.23
C ILE A 23 -2.23 -2.16 -2.99
N VAL A 24 -3.12 -1.54 -2.21
CA VAL A 24 -2.75 -0.83 -0.96
C VAL A 24 -2.37 -1.80 0.16
N THR A 25 -2.81 -3.06 0.11
CA THR A 25 -2.46 -4.09 1.11
C THR A 25 -1.27 -4.96 0.74
N ASP A 26 -0.82 -4.95 -0.51
CA ASP A 26 0.38 -5.66 -0.95
C ASP A 26 1.64 -4.94 -0.45
N ARG A 27 2.16 -5.43 0.68
CA ARG A 27 3.36 -4.89 1.34
C ARG A 27 4.59 -4.87 0.43
N ARG A 28 4.70 -5.79 -0.53
CA ARG A 28 5.86 -5.85 -1.42
C ARG A 28 5.80 -4.70 -2.42
N ARG A 29 4.60 -4.38 -2.93
CA ARG A 29 4.36 -3.21 -3.79
C ARG A 29 4.55 -1.90 -3.05
N LEU A 30 4.03 -1.77 -1.83
CA LEU A 30 4.24 -0.57 -1.01
C LEU A 30 5.72 -0.34 -0.70
N ARG A 31 6.48 -1.40 -0.36
CA ARG A 31 7.93 -1.30 -0.18
C ARG A 31 8.65 -0.88 -1.46
N ALA A 32 8.31 -1.49 -2.59
CA ALA A 32 8.90 -1.12 -3.88
C ALA A 32 8.62 0.35 -4.23
N ALA A 33 7.37 0.80 -4.05
CA ALA A 33 6.99 2.20 -4.25
C ALA A 33 7.77 3.15 -3.32
N HIS A 34 7.90 2.80 -2.04
CA HIS A 34 8.66 3.59 -1.08
C HIS A 34 10.14 3.69 -1.46
N LEU A 35 10.75 2.59 -1.87
CA LEU A 35 12.15 2.56 -2.32
C LEU A 35 12.35 3.37 -3.60
N LEU A 36 11.45 3.27 -4.57
CA LEU A 36 11.52 4.06 -5.81
C LEU A 36 11.38 5.56 -5.54
N LEU A 37 10.42 5.95 -4.70
CA LEU A 37 10.25 7.35 -4.32
C LEU A 37 11.46 7.87 -3.54
N SER A 38 12.00 7.08 -2.60
CA SER A 38 13.19 7.44 -1.82
C SER A 38 14.44 7.54 -2.70
N LEU A 39 14.57 6.68 -3.71
CA LEU A 39 15.63 6.76 -4.70
C LEU A 39 15.52 8.05 -5.52
N GLY A 40 14.32 8.40 -5.99
CA GLY A 40 14.08 9.67 -6.68
C GLY A 40 14.45 10.88 -5.82
N LEU A 41 14.12 10.83 -4.53
CA LEU A 41 14.52 11.87 -3.58
C LEU A 41 16.05 11.95 -3.44
N GLY A 42 16.73 10.80 -3.33
CA GLY A 42 18.19 10.74 -3.29
C GLY A 42 18.83 11.32 -4.56
N VAL A 43 18.31 11.00 -5.74
CA VAL A 43 18.78 11.58 -7.01
C VAL A 43 18.57 13.09 -7.05
N HIS A 44 17.45 13.60 -6.52
CA HIS A 44 17.24 15.05 -6.47
C HIS A 44 18.19 15.74 -5.47
N VAL A 45 18.43 15.14 -4.30
CA VAL A 45 19.29 15.71 -3.24
C VAL A 45 20.77 15.70 -3.64
N TYR A 46 21.24 14.63 -4.28
CA TYR A 46 22.65 14.47 -4.66
C TYR A 46 22.93 14.79 -6.14
N GLY A 47 21.90 15.08 -6.92
CA GLY A 47 22.02 15.43 -8.32
C GLY A 47 22.32 16.92 -8.52
N PRO A 48 22.83 17.31 -9.70
CA PRO A 48 23.18 18.70 -10.01
C PRO A 48 21.98 19.65 -10.19
N TRP A 49 20.74 19.18 -10.02
CA TRP A 49 19.50 19.91 -10.35
C TRP A 49 18.81 20.58 -9.14
N THR A 50 19.55 20.88 -8.10
CA THR A 50 19.02 21.46 -6.84
C THR A 50 18.42 22.86 -6.98
N ASP A 51 18.80 23.58 -8.03
CA ASP A 51 18.36 24.95 -8.28
C ASP A 51 17.17 25.05 -9.25
N GLU A 52 16.69 23.92 -9.77
CA GLU A 52 15.53 23.90 -10.66
C GLU A 52 14.22 24.07 -9.85
N PRO A 53 13.49 25.19 -9.99
CA PRO A 53 12.34 25.50 -9.16
C PRO A 53 11.20 24.48 -9.31
N ALA A 54 11.03 23.92 -10.51
CA ALA A 54 10.03 22.89 -10.78
C ALA A 54 10.33 21.59 -10.00
N LEU A 55 11.60 21.14 -9.99
CA LEU A 55 11.99 19.95 -9.23
C LEU A 55 11.88 20.17 -7.72
N ARG A 56 12.19 21.39 -7.24
CA ARG A 56 12.02 21.74 -5.83
C ARG A 56 10.55 21.64 -5.41
N ALA A 57 9.63 22.21 -6.19
CA ALA A 57 8.20 22.13 -5.93
C ALA A 57 7.69 20.68 -5.98
N LEU A 58 8.09 19.90 -6.99
CA LEU A 58 7.74 18.49 -7.12
C LEU A 58 8.23 17.68 -5.90
N THR A 59 9.42 17.96 -5.41
CA THR A 59 9.98 17.26 -4.25
C THR A 59 9.23 17.62 -2.97
N GLN A 60 8.98 18.90 -2.72
CA GLN A 60 8.33 19.39 -1.50
C GLN A 60 6.86 19.00 -1.41
N PHE A 61 6.12 19.07 -2.52
CA PHE A 61 4.67 18.86 -2.53
C PHE A 61 4.24 17.51 -3.10
N GLY A 62 5.10 16.82 -3.84
CA GLY A 62 4.82 15.50 -4.41
C GLY A 62 5.61 14.39 -3.71
N LEU A 63 6.93 14.42 -3.88
CA LEU A 63 7.81 13.31 -3.51
C LEU A 63 7.87 13.09 -2.00
N PHE A 64 8.14 14.15 -1.23
CA PHE A 64 8.27 14.07 0.23
C PHE A 64 6.95 13.62 0.92
N PRO A 65 5.78 14.22 0.61
CA PRO A 65 4.51 13.76 1.18
C PRO A 65 4.17 12.33 0.77
N ALA A 66 4.44 11.94 -0.48
CA ALA A 66 4.20 10.57 -0.95
C ALA A 66 5.07 9.54 -0.21
N ILE A 67 6.37 9.82 -0.03
CA ILE A 67 7.28 8.96 0.75
C ILE A 67 6.78 8.81 2.18
N ALA A 68 6.42 9.93 2.83
CA ALA A 68 5.91 9.93 4.20
C ALA A 68 4.62 9.11 4.31
N LEU A 69 3.66 9.30 3.41
CA LEU A 69 2.39 8.58 3.42
C LEU A 69 2.60 7.06 3.26
N VAL A 70 3.43 6.64 2.28
CA VAL A 70 3.75 5.23 2.08
C VAL A 70 4.50 4.65 3.29
N GLY A 71 5.40 5.42 3.90
CA GLY A 71 6.10 5.03 5.12
C GLY A 71 5.16 4.81 6.31
N VAL A 72 4.22 5.73 6.52
CA VAL A 72 3.17 5.61 7.55
C VAL A 72 2.29 4.39 7.32
N LEU A 73 1.87 4.15 6.07
CA LEU A 73 1.08 2.96 5.72
C LEU A 73 1.84 1.66 6.02
N LEU A 74 3.14 1.62 5.72
CA LEU A 74 4.01 0.49 6.06
C LEU A 74 4.15 0.29 7.58
N TRP A 75 4.23 1.38 8.36
CA TRP A 75 4.30 1.33 9.83
C TRP A 75 2.98 0.87 10.45
N GLN A 76 1.83 1.36 9.98
CA GLN A 76 0.54 0.98 10.55
C GLN A 76 0.12 -0.45 10.20
N ALA A 77 0.66 -1.05 9.13
CA ALA A 77 0.33 -2.39 8.69
C ALA A 77 0.43 -3.50 9.77
N PRO A 78 1.47 -3.57 10.63
CA PRO A 78 1.49 -4.48 11.77
C PRO A 78 0.46 -4.16 12.87
N ARG A 79 0.11 -2.89 13.10
CA ARG A 79 -0.92 -2.47 14.07
C ARG A 79 -2.31 -2.92 13.64
N VAL A 80 -2.68 -2.69 12.38
CA VAL A 80 -3.97 -3.12 11.80
C VAL A 80 -4.09 -4.65 11.83
N ARG A 81 -2.99 -5.37 11.57
CA ARG A 81 -3.00 -6.84 11.63
C ARG A 81 -3.30 -7.35 13.05
N ARG A 82 -2.77 -6.69 14.09
CA ARG A 82 -3.06 -7.06 15.49
C ARG A 82 -4.51 -6.80 15.89
N LEU A 83 -5.16 -5.76 15.34
CA LEU A 83 -6.58 -5.46 15.57
C LEU A 83 -7.52 -6.44 14.85
N ALA A 84 -7.17 -6.89 13.64
CA ALA A 84 -7.99 -7.81 12.85
C ALA A 84 -7.89 -9.30 13.27
N THR A 85 -6.98 -9.64 14.19
CA THR A 85 -6.80 -11.02 14.70
C THR A 85 -7.27 -11.18 16.15
N ARG A 86 -7.94 -10.16 16.71
CA ARG A 86 -8.71 -10.24 17.96
C ARG A 86 -10.19 -10.35 17.62
#